data_AF-A0A432W8W3-F1
#
_entry.id   AF-A0A432W8W3-F1
#
_cell.length_a   1.000
_cell.length_b   1.000
_cell.length_c   1.000
_cell.angle_alpha   90.00
_cell.angle_beta   90.00
_cell.angle_gamma   90.00
#
_symmetry.space_group_name_H-M   'P 1'
#
loop_
_entity.id
_entity.type
_entity.pdbx_description
1 polymer ?
#
loop_
_entity_poly.entity_id
_entity_poly.type
_entity_poly.pdbx_seq_one_letter_code
_entity_poly.pdbx_strand_id
1 'polypeptide(L)'
;MTDEQTRFLHLLDELKNANQLITDGFGALQEINTSNDFYHLPHQLMASGLERLLKCYISVVYQGRTGSFPDMKFMKSLGHNLEDLTAEIWQNYYSGRNRPFVEREFNALTSDQHLNDAIRVLSLFGRFGRYYNLDVVAGSPHNPVDPKTEWEALESRIESSDLYFFDMERLHHEYYPRVHSLLVGRLERFVRAIASQFTLGRHPDPNKFISQASVTFSNFRNLKDKRLGQNDYRRSVKILQSKKDNWIKRTEEQILNSGNPIRIVERKNFTGDWPFRADRVILECVDLTFLIVNINGYAYSLNGSAVSRFKFPSAHDAGMAILGKSIGPFSEMARELRS
;
A
#
# COMPACT_ATOMS: atom_id res chain seq x y z
N MET A 1 4.72 -0.73 38.63
CA MET A 1 5.24 -0.86 37.25
C MET A 1 6.69 -0.41 37.28
N THR A 2 7.63 -1.22 36.78
CA THR A 2 9.05 -0.83 36.72
C THR A 2 9.26 0.23 35.64
N ASP A 3 10.35 1.00 35.70
CA ASP A 3 10.70 1.97 34.65
C ASP A 3 10.73 1.32 33.26
N GLU A 4 11.37 0.15 33.14
CA GLU A 4 11.43 -0.64 31.90
C GLU A 4 10.03 -1.05 31.39
N GLN A 5 9.09 -1.39 32.28
CA GLN A 5 7.71 -1.70 31.87
C GLN A 5 7.00 -0.46 31.32
N THR A 6 7.18 0.70 31.96
CA THR A 6 6.62 1.98 31.46
C THR A 6 7.19 2.33 30.09
N ARG A 7 8.51 2.20 29.92
CA ARG A 7 9.19 2.43 28.63
C ARG A 7 8.71 1.47 27.55
N PHE A 8 8.46 0.22 27.89
CA PHE A 8 7.89 -0.76 26.97
C PHE A 8 6.45 -0.40 26.54
N LEU A 9 5.60 0.08 27.45
CA LEU A 9 4.25 0.53 27.09
C LEU A 9 4.29 1.70 26.09
N HIS A 10 5.15 2.69 26.32
CA HIS A 10 5.34 3.78 25.36
C HIS A 10 5.88 3.29 24.01
N LEU A 11 6.77 2.30 24.01
CA LEU A 11 7.24 1.67 22.77
C LEU A 11 6.10 0.96 22.03
N LEU A 12 5.19 0.29 22.74
CA LEU A 12 4.01 -0.33 22.13
C LEU A 12 3.09 0.71 21.49
N ASP A 13 2.91 1.87 22.12
CA ASP A 13 2.12 2.96 21.55
C ASP A 13 2.80 3.57 20.32
N GLU A 14 4.12 3.74 20.33
CA GLU A 14 4.87 4.15 19.13
C GLU A 14 4.79 3.11 18.00
N LEU A 15 4.79 1.81 18.30
CA LEU A 15 4.57 0.77 17.29
C LEU A 15 3.15 0.82 16.70
N LYS A 16 2.12 1.11 17.51
CA LYS A 16 0.74 1.30 17.01
C LYS A 16 0.67 2.52 16.08
N ASN A 17 1.28 3.63 16.49
CA ASN A 17 1.37 4.85 15.68
C ASN A 17 2.11 4.57 14.37
N ALA A 18 3.24 3.86 14.42
CA ALA A 18 3.99 3.45 13.24
C ALA A 18 3.14 2.63 12.27
N ASN A 19 2.40 1.64 12.79
CA ASN A 19 1.52 0.80 11.97
C ASN A 19 0.43 1.64 11.28
N GLN A 20 -0.26 2.49 12.05
CA GLN A 20 -1.31 3.34 11.53
C GLN A 20 -0.79 4.27 10.41
N LEU A 21 0.35 4.94 10.65
CA LEU A 21 0.99 5.82 9.68
C LEU A 21 1.42 5.10 8.41
N ILE A 22 1.97 3.88 8.51
CA ILE A 22 2.32 3.06 7.35
C ILE A 22 1.05 2.72 6.56
N THR A 23 -0.01 2.27 7.24
CA THR A 23 -1.26 1.90 6.55
C THR A 23 -1.95 3.10 5.90
N ASP A 24 -1.98 4.25 6.57
CA ASP A 24 -2.57 5.47 6.02
C ASP A 24 -1.68 6.06 4.92
N GLY A 25 -0.36 5.92 5.00
CA GLY A 25 0.58 6.30 3.96
C GLY A 25 0.40 5.48 2.68
N PHE A 26 0.24 4.16 2.81
CA PHE A 26 -0.10 3.30 1.67
C PHE A 26 -1.46 3.66 1.09
N GLY A 27 -2.45 3.95 1.94
CA GLY A 27 -3.77 4.40 1.51
C GLY A 27 -3.68 5.71 0.73
N ALA A 28 -3.01 6.72 1.28
CA ALA A 28 -2.84 8.01 0.63
C ALA A 28 -2.09 7.91 -0.70
N LEU A 29 -1.09 7.02 -0.82
CA LEU A 29 -0.39 6.76 -2.08
C LEU A 29 -1.36 6.16 -3.10
N GLN A 30 -2.18 5.20 -2.71
CA GLN A 30 -3.18 4.59 -3.59
C GLN A 30 -4.31 5.54 -4.03
N GLU A 31 -4.48 6.69 -3.36
CA GLU A 31 -5.43 7.75 -3.76
C GLU A 31 -4.80 8.74 -4.75
N ILE A 32 -3.49 8.66 -5.02
CA ILE A 32 -2.84 9.51 -6.01
C ILE A 32 -3.31 9.12 -7.40
N ASN A 33 -3.65 10.13 -8.19
CA ASN A 33 -4.11 9.97 -9.56
C ASN A 33 -3.94 11.27 -10.33
N THR A 34 -4.42 11.32 -11.58
CA THR A 34 -4.33 12.51 -12.46
C THR A 34 -4.93 13.79 -11.87
N SER A 35 -5.87 13.68 -10.92
CA SER A 35 -6.51 14.82 -10.25
C SER A 35 -5.96 15.11 -8.85
N ASN A 36 -5.26 14.15 -8.26
CA ASN A 36 -4.68 14.24 -6.93
C ASN A 36 -3.21 13.83 -6.99
N ASP A 37 -2.34 14.82 -7.15
CA ASP A 37 -0.88 14.65 -7.24
C ASP A 37 -0.15 15.06 -5.94
N PHE A 38 -0.88 15.10 -4.82
CA PHE A 38 -0.37 15.57 -3.54
C PHE A 38 0.50 14.52 -2.82
N TYR A 39 1.67 14.22 -3.37
CA TYR A 39 2.64 13.24 -2.82
C TYR A 39 3.20 13.60 -1.44
N HIS A 40 3.08 14.86 -1.02
CA HIS A 40 3.57 15.30 0.29
C HIS A 40 2.94 14.49 1.44
N LEU A 41 1.63 14.23 1.39
CA LEU A 41 0.93 13.47 2.43
C LEU A 41 1.42 12.01 2.52
N PRO A 42 1.38 11.18 1.46
CA PRO A 42 1.87 9.81 1.53
C PRO A 42 3.34 9.74 1.93
N HIS A 43 4.20 10.64 1.42
CA HIS A 43 5.61 10.68 1.84
C HIS A 43 5.78 10.97 3.33
N GLN A 44 5.05 11.96 3.86
CA GLN A 44 5.09 12.30 5.29
C GLN A 44 4.67 11.13 6.18
N LEU A 45 3.57 10.47 5.81
CA LEU A 45 3.03 9.34 6.57
C LEU A 45 3.96 8.12 6.51
N MET A 46 4.42 7.73 5.31
CA MET A 46 5.31 6.58 5.14
C MET A 46 6.68 6.82 5.78
N ALA A 47 7.31 7.97 5.55
CA ALA A 47 8.62 8.25 6.12
C ALA A 47 8.58 8.21 7.65
N SER A 48 7.59 8.88 8.25
CA SER A 48 7.44 8.92 9.70
C SER A 48 7.03 7.57 10.30
N GLY A 49 6.18 6.80 9.62
CA GLY A 49 5.76 5.47 10.06
C GLY A 49 6.90 4.46 10.02
N LEU A 50 7.68 4.44 8.92
CA LEU A 50 8.83 3.56 8.78
C LEU A 50 9.93 3.91 9.79
N GLU A 51 10.26 5.20 9.97
CA GLU A 51 11.28 5.62 10.95
C GLU A 51 10.96 5.10 12.36
N ARG A 52 9.71 5.29 12.79
CA ARG A 52 9.23 4.80 14.09
C ARG A 52 9.33 3.28 14.21
N LEU A 53 8.88 2.55 13.19
CA LEU A 53 8.98 1.08 13.17
C LEU A 53 10.43 0.62 13.35
N LEU A 54 11.36 1.16 12.57
CA LEU A 54 12.77 0.77 12.61
C LEU A 54 13.39 1.09 13.98
N LYS A 55 13.13 2.28 14.53
CA LYS A 55 13.63 2.68 15.85
C LYS A 55 13.05 1.84 16.99
N CYS A 56 11.74 1.56 16.97
CA CYS A 56 11.11 0.70 17.96
C CYS A 56 11.65 -0.72 17.91
N TYR A 57 11.86 -1.25 16.70
CA TYR A 57 12.46 -2.57 16.51
C TYR A 57 13.90 -2.62 17.07
N ILE A 58 14.75 -1.66 16.71
CA ILE A 58 16.10 -1.51 17.27
C ILE A 58 16.05 -1.44 18.79
N SER A 59 15.15 -0.63 19.35
CA SER A 59 15.03 -0.40 20.79
C SER A 59 14.65 -1.67 21.56
N VAL A 60 13.67 -2.43 21.07
CA VAL A 60 13.23 -3.64 21.79
C VAL A 60 14.24 -4.78 21.68
N VAL A 61 14.94 -4.89 20.54
CA VAL A 61 16.03 -5.86 20.39
C VAL A 61 17.25 -5.47 21.23
N TYR A 62 17.58 -4.18 21.27
CA TYR A 62 18.64 -3.65 22.14
C TYR A 62 18.35 -4.00 23.60
N GLN A 63 17.13 -3.74 24.07
CA GLN A 63 16.68 -4.10 25.42
C GLN A 63 16.89 -5.59 25.71
N GLY A 64 16.49 -6.46 24.79
CA GLY A 64 16.67 -7.91 24.95
C GLY A 64 18.14 -8.33 25.08
N ARG A 65 19.05 -7.64 24.39
CA ARG A 65 20.50 -7.93 24.38
C ARG A 65 21.25 -7.37 25.59
N THR A 66 20.90 -6.17 26.04
CA THR A 66 21.64 -5.42 27.06
C THR A 66 20.95 -5.42 28.43
N GLY A 67 19.69 -5.86 28.49
CA GLY A 67 18.87 -5.85 29.69
C GLY A 67 18.20 -4.50 29.99
N SER A 68 18.44 -3.46 29.19
CA SER A 68 17.86 -2.11 29.40
C SER A 68 17.59 -1.40 28.08
N PHE A 69 16.49 -0.64 28.00
CA PHE A 69 16.16 0.11 26.78
C PHE A 69 17.19 1.23 26.50
N PRO A 70 17.43 1.59 25.22
CA PRO A 70 18.47 2.54 24.83
C PRO A 70 18.28 3.93 25.45
N ASP A 71 19.37 4.62 25.80
CA ASP A 71 19.29 5.97 26.33
C ASP A 71 19.04 7.03 25.22
N MET A 72 18.83 8.28 25.63
CA MET A 72 18.59 9.38 24.69
C MET A 72 19.80 9.63 23.78
N LYS A 73 21.02 9.35 24.24
CA LYS A 73 22.24 9.53 23.44
C LYS A 73 22.24 8.54 22.27
N PHE A 74 21.94 7.27 22.53
CA PHE A 74 21.78 6.24 21.52
C PHE A 74 20.62 6.55 20.58
N MET A 75 19.46 6.96 21.12
CA MET A 75 18.31 7.29 20.27
C MET A 75 18.59 8.46 19.32
N LYS A 76 19.39 9.44 19.75
CA LYS A 76 19.84 10.55 18.89
C LYS A 76 20.87 10.10 17.85
N SER A 77 21.76 9.17 18.17
CA SER A 77 22.76 8.68 17.20
C SER A 77 22.15 7.90 16.05
N LEU A 78 20.95 7.32 16.21
CA LEU A 78 20.22 6.67 15.12
C LEU A 78 19.74 7.65 14.03
N GLY A 79 19.68 8.96 14.31
CA GLY A 79 19.25 9.97 13.34
C GLY A 79 17.81 9.79 12.83
N HIS A 80 17.50 10.38 11.67
CA HIS A 80 16.18 10.28 11.01
C HIS A 80 16.28 9.71 9.57
N ASN A 81 17.49 9.30 9.16
CA ASN A 81 17.74 8.81 7.81
C ASN A 81 17.28 7.34 7.72
N LEU A 82 16.31 7.08 6.85
CA LEU A 82 15.77 5.73 6.68
C LEU A 82 16.79 4.77 6.06
N GLU A 83 17.68 5.24 5.20
CA GLU A 83 18.75 4.42 4.62
C GLU A 83 19.72 3.97 5.70
N ASP A 84 20.15 4.90 6.57
CA ASP A 84 21.07 4.60 7.68
C ASP A 84 20.41 3.64 8.69
N LEU A 85 19.14 3.89 9.07
CA LEU A 85 18.38 2.99 9.96
C LEU A 85 18.21 1.58 9.36
N THR A 86 17.98 1.51 8.05
CA THR A 86 17.83 0.25 7.33
C THR A 86 19.15 -0.51 7.29
N ALA A 87 20.26 0.16 7.00
CA ALA A 87 21.61 -0.41 7.06
C ALA A 87 21.96 -0.90 8.47
N GLU A 88 21.68 -0.09 9.51
CA GLU A 88 21.89 -0.46 10.91
C GLU A 88 21.14 -1.75 11.26
N ILE A 89 19.90 -1.88 10.80
CA ILE A 89 19.14 -3.11 11.00
C ILE A 89 19.80 -4.28 10.28
N TRP A 90 20.09 -4.17 8.98
CA TRP A 90 20.68 -5.26 8.21
C TRP A 90 22.01 -5.76 8.77
N GLN A 91 22.84 -4.86 9.30
CA GLN A 91 24.16 -5.18 9.80
C GLN A 91 24.11 -5.73 11.23
N ASN A 92 23.34 -5.09 12.12
CA ASN A 92 23.47 -5.31 13.56
C ASN A 92 22.22 -5.94 14.19
N TYR A 93 21.03 -5.76 13.62
CA TYR A 93 19.78 -6.21 14.23
C TYR A 93 19.06 -7.32 13.47
N TYR A 94 19.37 -7.57 12.20
CA TYR A 94 18.71 -8.59 11.41
C TYR A 94 19.39 -9.95 11.57
N SER A 95 18.72 -10.87 12.25
CA SER A 95 19.28 -12.18 12.61
C SER A 95 18.35 -13.33 12.22
N GLY A 96 18.76 -14.56 12.55
CA GLY A 96 18.01 -15.76 12.14
C GLY A 96 18.14 -16.09 10.66
N ARG A 97 19.16 -15.54 9.96
CA ARG A 97 19.43 -15.77 8.53
C ARG A 97 19.72 -17.22 8.16
N ASN A 98 19.95 -18.09 9.13
CA ASN A 98 20.02 -19.55 8.90
C ASN A 98 18.66 -20.20 8.61
N ARG A 99 17.55 -19.45 8.69
CA ARG A 99 16.20 -19.91 8.32
C ARG A 99 15.92 -19.54 6.86
N PRO A 100 15.51 -20.50 6.00
CA PRO A 100 15.31 -20.24 4.57
C PRO A 100 14.37 -19.06 4.27
N PHE A 101 13.29 -18.90 5.04
CA PHE A 101 12.37 -17.77 4.86
C PHE A 101 13.04 -16.41 5.14
N VAL A 102 13.82 -16.32 6.22
CA VAL A 102 14.47 -15.07 6.65
C VAL A 102 15.59 -14.68 5.67
N GLU A 103 16.39 -15.66 5.24
CA GLU A 103 17.43 -15.45 4.24
C GLU A 103 16.84 -14.98 2.90
N ARG A 104 15.77 -15.64 2.44
CA ARG A 104 15.07 -15.27 1.21
C ARG A 104 14.51 -13.86 1.26
N GLU A 105 13.92 -13.45 2.39
CA GLU A 105 13.44 -12.07 2.55
C GLU A 105 14.60 -11.08 2.55
N PHE A 106 15.68 -11.36 3.28
CA PHE A 106 16.87 -10.51 3.30
C PHE A 106 17.44 -10.28 1.90
N ASN A 107 17.71 -11.37 1.16
CA ASN A 107 18.29 -11.31 -0.18
C ASN A 107 17.38 -10.56 -1.16
N ALA A 108 16.07 -10.79 -1.07
CA ALA A 108 15.13 -10.11 -1.95
C ALA A 108 15.00 -8.61 -1.66
N LEU A 109 15.13 -8.19 -0.40
CA LEU A 109 15.07 -6.77 -0.04
C LEU A 109 16.36 -6.04 -0.37
N THR A 110 17.52 -6.64 -0.11
CA THR A 110 18.82 -5.99 -0.34
C THR A 110 19.18 -5.87 -1.83
N SER A 111 18.57 -6.69 -2.69
CA SER A 111 18.76 -6.65 -4.14
C SER A 111 17.69 -5.88 -4.91
N ASP A 112 16.59 -5.43 -4.27
CA ASP A 112 15.52 -4.70 -4.93
C ASP A 112 15.86 -3.21 -5.05
N GLN A 113 16.36 -2.82 -6.23
CA GLN A 113 16.75 -1.44 -6.50
C GLN A 113 15.57 -0.46 -6.38
N HIS A 114 14.36 -0.86 -6.77
CA HIS A 114 13.19 0.02 -6.69
C HIS A 114 12.75 0.25 -5.24
N LEU A 115 12.88 -0.77 -4.38
CA LEU A 115 12.69 -0.58 -2.94
C LEU A 115 13.75 0.36 -2.36
N ASN A 116 15.02 0.16 -2.70
CA ASN A 116 16.11 1.02 -2.21
C ASN A 116 15.88 2.48 -2.62
N ASP A 117 15.48 2.71 -3.87
CA ASP A 117 15.11 4.04 -4.35
C ASP A 117 13.93 4.62 -3.57
N ALA A 118 12.88 3.83 -3.28
CA ALA A 118 11.75 4.29 -2.49
C ALA A 118 12.17 4.72 -1.08
N ILE A 119 13.01 3.93 -0.41
CA ILE A 119 13.55 4.26 0.93
C ILE A 119 14.40 5.53 0.88
N ARG A 120 15.24 5.70 -0.16
CA ARG A 120 16.04 6.91 -0.38
C ARG A 120 15.16 8.14 -0.53
N VAL A 121 14.11 8.10 -1.38
CA VAL A 121 13.22 9.25 -1.58
C VAL A 121 12.48 9.61 -0.30
N LEU A 122 11.98 8.62 0.45
CA LEU A 122 11.35 8.85 1.75
C LEU A 122 12.33 9.42 2.78
N SER A 123 13.59 9.01 2.73
CA SER A 123 14.66 9.57 3.58
C SER A 123 14.96 11.03 3.23
N LEU A 124 15.09 11.35 1.94
CA LEU A 124 15.24 12.72 1.44
C LEU A 124 14.06 13.61 1.88
N PHE A 125 12.84 13.07 1.79
CA PHE A 125 11.65 13.77 2.23
C PHE A 125 11.68 14.12 3.72
N GLY A 126 12.03 13.17 4.58
CA GLY A 126 12.12 13.38 6.03
C GLY A 126 13.16 14.43 6.44
N ARG A 127 14.28 14.49 5.71
CA ARG A 127 15.40 15.40 5.97
C ARG A 127 15.17 16.82 5.44
N PHE A 128 14.71 16.93 4.19
CA PHE A 128 14.70 18.19 3.44
C PHE A 128 13.35 18.47 2.75
N GLY A 129 12.63 17.43 2.34
CA GLY A 129 11.41 17.57 1.54
C GLY A 129 10.25 18.30 2.19
N ARG A 130 10.15 18.25 3.53
CA ARG A 130 9.02 18.86 4.27
C ARG A 130 8.86 20.35 4.00
N TYR A 131 9.98 21.06 3.84
CA TYR A 131 10.00 22.51 3.63
C TYR A 131 10.68 22.90 2.32
N TYR A 132 10.83 21.97 1.37
CA TYR A 132 11.51 22.20 0.09
C TYR A 132 11.11 23.53 -0.57
N ASN A 133 9.81 23.77 -0.74
CA ASN A 133 9.33 25.01 -1.37
C ASN A 133 9.69 26.27 -0.56
N LEU A 134 9.70 26.19 0.77
CA LEU A 134 10.12 27.30 1.63
C LEU A 134 11.62 27.53 1.55
N ASP A 135 12.43 26.48 1.45
CA ASP A 135 13.88 26.57 1.26
C ASP A 135 14.22 27.23 -0.08
N VAL A 136 13.49 26.90 -1.15
CA VAL A 136 13.61 27.55 -2.46
C VAL A 136 13.23 29.03 -2.38
N VAL A 137 12.09 29.35 -1.73
CA VAL A 137 11.66 30.74 -1.52
C VAL A 137 12.67 31.54 -0.69
N ALA A 138 13.30 30.91 0.30
CA ALA A 138 14.33 31.53 1.14
C ALA A 138 15.69 31.69 0.44
N GLY A 139 15.84 31.19 -0.79
CA GLY A 139 17.10 31.23 -1.53
C GLY A 139 18.20 30.39 -0.86
N SER A 140 17.83 29.24 -0.27
CA SER A 140 18.79 28.34 0.36
C SER A 140 19.92 27.99 -0.62
N PRO A 141 21.20 28.09 -0.21
CA PRO A 141 22.34 27.77 -1.08
C PRO A 141 22.44 26.27 -1.36
N HIS A 142 21.71 25.45 -0.60
CA HIS A 142 21.55 24.04 -0.88
C HIS A 142 20.40 23.88 -1.86
N ASN A 143 20.70 23.46 -3.09
CA ASN A 143 19.70 23.12 -4.10
C ASN A 143 19.09 21.77 -3.69
N PRO A 144 17.99 21.72 -2.93
CA PRO A 144 17.53 20.47 -2.38
C PRO A 144 16.93 19.65 -3.52
N VAL A 145 17.13 18.34 -3.51
CA VAL A 145 16.48 17.46 -4.49
C VAL A 145 15.00 17.39 -4.13
N ASP A 146 14.11 17.75 -5.06
CA ASP A 146 12.66 17.65 -4.87
C ASP A 146 12.23 16.18 -4.75
N PRO A 147 11.74 15.72 -3.59
CA PRO A 147 11.32 14.34 -3.43
C PRO A 147 10.12 13.96 -4.30
N LYS A 148 9.28 14.91 -4.72
CA LYS A 148 8.17 14.63 -5.64
C LYS A 148 8.74 14.20 -6.99
N THR A 149 9.62 15.02 -7.57
CA THR A 149 10.30 14.72 -8.84
C THR A 149 11.04 13.37 -8.79
N GLU A 150 11.74 13.07 -7.69
CA GLU A 150 12.44 11.79 -7.54
C GLU A 150 11.49 10.59 -7.45
N TRP A 151 10.33 10.77 -6.82
CA TRP A 151 9.31 9.74 -6.71
C TRP A 151 8.64 9.45 -8.07
N GLU A 152 8.29 10.49 -8.83
CA GLU A 152 7.75 10.35 -10.18
C GLU A 152 8.75 9.68 -11.14
N ALA A 153 10.03 10.00 -10.98
CA ALA A 153 11.10 9.31 -11.71
C ALA A 153 11.20 7.82 -11.31
N LEU A 154 11.01 7.49 -10.03
CA LEU A 154 10.95 6.09 -9.57
C LEU A 154 9.73 5.36 -10.16
N GLU A 155 8.55 5.97 -10.15
CA GLU A 155 7.35 5.41 -10.77
C GLU A 155 7.60 5.08 -12.25
N SER A 156 8.20 6.03 -12.98
CA SER A 156 8.54 5.87 -14.40
C SER A 156 9.57 4.74 -14.66
N ARG A 157 10.48 4.46 -13.71
CA ARG A 157 11.42 3.33 -13.81
C ARG A 157 10.74 1.98 -13.54
N ILE A 158 9.69 1.96 -12.72
CA ILE A 158 8.92 0.74 -12.45
C ILE A 158 8.06 0.39 -13.65
N GLU A 159 7.37 1.39 -14.20
CA GLU A 159 6.54 1.25 -15.38
C GLU A 159 6.54 2.58 -16.15
N SER A 160 6.80 2.54 -17.46
CA SER A 160 6.77 3.77 -18.25
C SER A 160 5.33 4.25 -18.44
N SER A 161 5.10 5.54 -18.22
CA SER A 161 3.84 6.20 -18.51
C SER A 161 3.63 6.49 -20.00
N ASP A 162 4.66 6.29 -20.86
CA ASP A 162 4.64 6.61 -22.31
C ASP A 162 3.44 6.02 -23.06
N LEU A 163 3.03 4.80 -22.67
CA LEU A 163 1.89 4.10 -23.27
C LEU A 163 0.52 4.72 -22.92
N TYR A 164 0.49 5.67 -21.99
CA TYR A 164 -0.70 6.29 -21.40
C TYR A 164 -0.82 7.79 -21.67
N PHE A 165 0.20 8.43 -22.27
CA PHE A 165 0.27 9.90 -22.43
C PHE A 165 -0.93 10.52 -23.15
N PHE A 166 -1.51 9.80 -24.11
CA PHE A 166 -2.64 10.29 -24.90
C PHE A 166 -4.01 9.86 -24.34
N ASP A 167 -4.02 9.13 -23.21
CA ASP A 167 -5.23 8.58 -22.61
C ASP A 167 -5.24 8.81 -21.10
N MET A 168 -5.76 9.97 -20.70
CA MET A 168 -5.88 10.38 -19.31
C MET A 168 -6.76 9.42 -18.48
N GLU A 169 -7.73 8.75 -19.10
CA GLU A 169 -8.60 7.78 -18.43
C GLU A 169 -7.80 6.53 -18.08
N ARG A 170 -6.96 6.02 -19.02
CA ARG A 170 -6.07 4.89 -18.73
C ARG A 170 -4.92 5.25 -17.80
N LEU A 171 -4.38 6.47 -17.86
CA LEU A 171 -3.40 6.93 -16.90
C LEU A 171 -3.98 6.90 -15.46
N HIS A 172 -5.22 7.36 -15.30
CA HIS A 172 -5.94 7.37 -14.03
C HIS A 172 -6.31 5.96 -13.53
N HIS A 173 -6.89 5.11 -14.38
CA HIS A 173 -7.47 3.83 -13.96
C HIS A 173 -6.52 2.63 -14.09
N GLU A 174 -5.47 2.72 -14.90
CA GLU A 174 -4.53 1.62 -15.13
C GLU A 174 -3.15 1.92 -14.58
N TYR A 175 -2.50 3.00 -15.03
CA TYR A 175 -1.10 3.29 -14.69
C TYR A 175 -0.89 3.53 -13.19
N TYR A 176 -1.53 4.57 -12.62
CA TYR A 176 -1.34 4.91 -11.20
C TYR A 176 -1.68 3.73 -10.27
N PRO A 177 -2.87 3.09 -10.38
CA PRO A 177 -3.19 1.92 -9.56
C PRO A 177 -2.17 0.79 -9.67
N ARG A 178 -1.55 0.60 -10.84
CA ARG A 178 -0.58 -0.48 -11.07
C ARG A 178 0.79 -0.15 -10.49
N VAL A 179 1.35 1.01 -10.82
CA VAL A 179 2.67 1.42 -10.31
C VAL A 179 2.64 1.56 -8.78
N HIS A 180 1.55 2.10 -8.22
CA HIS A 180 1.37 2.19 -6.77
C HIS A 180 1.17 0.83 -6.11
N SER A 181 0.44 -0.09 -6.73
CA SER A 181 0.32 -1.48 -6.25
C SER A 181 1.70 -2.17 -6.20
N LEU A 182 2.54 -1.97 -7.22
CA LEU A 182 3.90 -2.50 -7.27
C LEU A 182 4.83 -1.87 -6.22
N LEU A 183 4.72 -0.57 -5.96
CA LEU A 183 5.45 0.14 -4.90
C LEU A 183 5.01 -0.29 -3.50
N VAL A 184 3.70 -0.30 -3.24
CA VAL A 184 3.11 -0.75 -1.98
C VAL A 184 3.49 -2.20 -1.72
N GLY A 185 3.48 -3.08 -2.71
CA GLY A 185 3.90 -4.48 -2.54
C GLY A 185 5.36 -4.63 -2.10
N ARG A 186 6.26 -3.77 -2.56
CA ARG A 186 7.66 -3.74 -2.11
C ARG A 186 7.79 -3.25 -0.67
N LEU A 187 7.09 -2.16 -0.34
CA LEU A 187 7.10 -1.60 1.01
C LEU A 187 6.40 -2.53 2.03
N GLU A 188 5.32 -3.21 1.64
CA GLU A 188 4.68 -4.26 2.43
C GLU A 188 5.66 -5.40 2.73
N ARG A 189 6.45 -5.82 1.73
CA ARG A 189 7.47 -6.85 1.92
C ARG A 189 8.57 -6.39 2.88
N PHE A 190 9.02 -5.14 2.75
CA PHE A 190 9.97 -4.53 3.68
C PHE A 190 9.45 -4.56 5.12
N VAL A 191 8.23 -4.04 5.34
CA VAL A 191 7.57 -4.04 6.66
C VAL A 191 7.37 -5.46 7.17
N ARG A 192 6.98 -6.42 6.31
CA ARG A 192 6.84 -7.84 6.67
C ARG A 192 8.15 -8.45 7.14
N ALA A 193 9.27 -8.15 6.49
CA ALA A 193 10.56 -8.69 6.88
C ALA A 193 11.00 -8.19 8.26
N ILE A 194 10.81 -6.90 8.55
CA ILE A 194 11.03 -6.34 9.89
C ILE A 194 10.06 -6.95 10.91
N ALA A 195 8.76 -7.01 10.58
CA ALA A 195 7.75 -7.63 11.44
C ALA A 195 8.04 -9.11 11.75
N SER A 196 8.62 -9.83 10.79
CA SER A 196 9.03 -11.21 10.96
C SER A 196 10.21 -11.37 11.91
N GLN A 197 11.07 -10.37 12.05
CA GLN A 197 12.21 -10.45 12.97
C GLN A 197 11.80 -10.52 14.44
N PHE A 198 10.65 -9.96 14.82
CA PHE A 198 10.14 -10.07 16.20
C PHE A 198 9.89 -11.52 16.63
N THR A 199 9.66 -12.44 15.70
CA THR A 199 9.46 -13.87 16.00
C THR A 199 10.54 -14.77 15.42
N LEU A 200 11.02 -14.45 14.22
CA LEU A 200 11.96 -15.28 13.47
C LEU A 200 13.42 -14.84 13.63
N GLY A 201 13.69 -13.69 14.27
CA GLY A 201 15.05 -13.19 14.46
C GLY A 201 15.89 -13.97 15.47
N ARG A 202 15.27 -14.71 16.41
CA ARG A 202 15.97 -15.37 17.55
C ARG A 202 16.73 -14.40 18.46
N HIS A 203 16.18 -13.21 18.66
CA HIS A 203 16.72 -12.25 19.62
C HIS A 203 16.51 -12.75 21.06
N PRO A 204 17.44 -12.49 21.99
CA PRO A 204 17.19 -12.72 23.41
C PRO A 204 15.96 -11.92 23.86
N ASP A 205 15.04 -12.56 24.58
CA ASP A 205 13.78 -11.94 25.01
C ASP A 205 13.38 -12.41 26.42
N PRO A 206 14.23 -12.15 27.44
CA PRO A 206 13.98 -12.62 28.81
C PRO A 206 12.68 -12.05 29.39
N ASN A 207 12.34 -10.80 29.04
CA ASN A 207 11.14 -10.10 29.53
C ASN A 207 9.90 -10.28 28.63
N LYS A 208 10.00 -11.08 27.55
CA LYS A 208 8.93 -11.28 26.56
C LYS A 208 8.47 -10.00 25.84
N PHE A 209 9.27 -8.93 25.84
CA PHE A 209 8.94 -7.67 25.19
C PHE A 209 8.93 -7.78 23.67
N ILE A 210 9.88 -8.50 23.08
CA ILE A 210 9.94 -8.68 21.62
C ILE A 210 8.73 -9.50 21.16
N SER A 211 8.42 -10.59 21.88
CA SER A 211 7.27 -11.45 21.61
C SER A 211 5.94 -10.69 21.68
N GLN A 212 5.76 -9.85 22.69
CA GLN A 212 4.57 -9.00 22.85
C GLN A 212 4.46 -7.91 21.77
N ALA A 213 5.58 -7.24 21.44
CA ALA A 213 5.63 -6.25 20.37
C ALA A 213 5.26 -6.82 18.99
N SER A 214 5.49 -8.12 18.77
CA SER A 214 5.19 -8.80 17.51
C SER A 214 3.71 -8.75 17.09
N VAL A 215 2.79 -8.56 18.04
CA VAL A 215 1.35 -8.58 17.80
C VAL A 215 0.91 -7.40 16.92
N THR A 216 1.51 -6.22 17.13
CA THR A 216 1.12 -4.97 16.47
C THR A 216 1.27 -5.05 14.94
N PHE A 217 2.25 -5.79 14.43
CA PHE A 217 2.50 -5.95 13.00
C PHE A 217 2.10 -7.33 12.45
N SER A 218 1.24 -8.07 13.16
CA SER A 218 0.77 -9.40 12.75
C SER A 218 0.13 -9.42 11.35
N ASN A 219 -0.61 -8.37 10.98
CA ASN A 219 -1.20 -8.23 9.65
C ASN A 219 -0.16 -8.24 8.53
N PHE A 220 0.96 -7.53 8.70
CA PHE A 220 2.06 -7.53 7.73
C PHE A 220 2.86 -8.83 7.80
N ARG A 221 3.19 -9.32 9.01
CA ARG A 221 3.93 -10.57 9.20
C ARG A 221 3.25 -11.76 8.51
N ASN A 222 1.92 -11.81 8.56
CA ASN A 222 1.13 -12.90 7.99
C ASN A 222 0.77 -12.69 6.51
N LEU A 223 1.23 -11.60 5.88
CA LEU A 223 0.94 -11.28 4.50
C LEU A 223 1.63 -12.25 3.55
N LYS A 224 0.86 -12.92 2.70
CA LYS A 224 1.34 -13.92 1.73
C LYS A 224 1.93 -13.22 0.50
N ASP A 225 2.94 -13.83 -0.13
CA ASP A 225 3.61 -13.29 -1.33
C ASP A 225 2.60 -12.92 -2.44
N LYS A 226 1.62 -13.79 -2.70
CA LYS A 226 0.57 -13.55 -3.70
C LYS A 226 -0.38 -12.38 -3.41
N ARG A 227 -0.30 -11.77 -2.22
CA ARG A 227 -1.16 -10.65 -1.79
C ARG A 227 -0.41 -9.32 -1.74
N LEU A 228 0.90 -9.31 -1.95
CA LEU A 228 1.70 -8.09 -1.97
C LEU A 228 1.15 -7.13 -3.05
N GLY A 229 0.94 -5.87 -2.68
CA GLY A 229 0.38 -4.80 -3.51
C GLY A 229 -1.15 -4.82 -3.66
N GLN A 230 -1.81 -5.91 -3.27
CA GLN A 230 -3.23 -6.12 -3.56
C GLN A 230 -4.18 -5.67 -2.44
N ASN A 231 -3.64 -5.26 -1.29
CA ASN A 231 -4.44 -4.73 -0.20
C ASN A 231 -4.89 -3.30 -0.53
N ASP A 232 -6.15 -3.03 -0.24
CA ASP A 232 -6.74 -1.70 -0.44
C ASP A 232 -6.70 -0.95 0.87
N TYR A 233 -5.81 0.03 0.96
CA TYR A 233 -5.60 0.86 2.15
C TYR A 233 -6.37 2.19 2.08
N ARG A 234 -6.96 2.50 0.92
CA ARG A 234 -7.63 3.78 0.64
C ARG A 234 -8.73 4.09 1.63
N ARG A 235 -8.77 5.35 2.07
CA ARG A 235 -9.80 5.83 2.99
C ARG A 235 -11.11 6.06 2.25
N SER A 236 -11.05 6.51 1.00
CA SER A 236 -12.22 6.70 0.13
C SER A 236 -13.05 5.42 0.03
N VAL A 237 -12.39 4.28 -0.18
CA VAL A 237 -13.01 2.95 -0.24
C VAL A 237 -13.70 2.59 1.07
N LYS A 238 -13.03 2.78 2.22
CA LYS A 238 -13.63 2.51 3.55
C LYS A 238 -14.89 3.34 3.77
N ILE A 239 -14.86 4.63 3.42
CA ILE A 239 -16.02 5.54 3.53
C ILE A 239 -17.14 5.12 2.57
N LEU A 240 -16.80 4.69 1.36
CA LEU A 240 -17.79 4.26 0.39
C LEU A 240 -18.47 2.96 0.83
N GLN A 241 -17.67 2.00 1.31
CA GLN A 241 -18.19 0.74 1.84
C GLN A 241 -19.03 0.92 3.09
N SER A 242 -18.73 1.88 3.97
CA SER A 242 -19.59 2.17 5.13
C SER A 242 -20.95 2.77 4.75
N LYS A 243 -21.12 3.25 3.51
CA LYS A 243 -22.39 3.75 2.97
C LYS A 243 -23.15 2.72 2.14
N LYS A 244 -22.60 1.50 2.01
CA LYS A 244 -23.12 0.46 1.11
C LYS A 244 -24.51 -0.05 1.50
N ASP A 245 -24.91 0.08 2.77
CA ASP A 245 -26.25 -0.29 3.22
C ASP A 245 -27.36 0.54 2.55
N ASN A 246 -27.03 1.72 2.04
CA ASN A 246 -27.95 2.56 1.29
C ASN A 246 -28.02 2.20 -0.20
N TRP A 247 -27.24 1.23 -0.67
CA TRP A 247 -27.19 0.87 -2.08
C TRP A 247 -28.22 -0.21 -2.38
N ILE A 248 -28.82 -0.10 -3.56
CA ILE A 248 -29.78 -1.09 -4.05
C ILE A 248 -29.03 -2.39 -4.35
N LYS A 249 -29.35 -3.44 -3.61
CA LYS A 249 -28.88 -4.80 -3.88
C LYS A 249 -29.96 -5.55 -4.64
N ARG A 250 -29.62 -6.05 -5.83
CA ARG A 250 -30.48 -6.92 -6.63
C ARG A 250 -30.12 -8.39 -6.39
N THR A 251 -31.13 -9.26 -6.34
CA THR A 251 -30.90 -10.70 -6.41
C THR A 251 -30.38 -11.06 -7.80
N GLU A 252 -29.74 -12.21 -7.91
CA GLU A 252 -29.28 -12.69 -9.21
C GLU A 252 -30.44 -12.86 -10.19
N GLU A 253 -31.55 -13.44 -9.74
CA GLU A 253 -32.77 -13.60 -10.55
C GLU A 253 -33.29 -12.24 -11.06
N GLN A 254 -33.28 -11.19 -10.24
CA GLN A 254 -33.65 -9.83 -10.66
C GLN A 254 -32.71 -9.26 -11.73
N ILE A 255 -31.42 -9.59 -11.69
CA ILE A 255 -30.45 -9.15 -12.69
C ILE A 255 -30.64 -9.94 -13.99
N LEU A 256 -30.82 -11.27 -13.90
CA LEU A 256 -31.00 -12.14 -15.05
C LEU A 256 -32.31 -11.86 -15.80
N ASN A 257 -33.35 -11.47 -15.08
CA ASN A 257 -34.67 -11.15 -15.62
C ASN A 257 -34.87 -9.65 -15.90
N SER A 258 -33.80 -8.84 -15.95
CA SER A 258 -33.91 -7.38 -16.16
C SER A 258 -34.35 -6.98 -17.57
N GLY A 259 -34.31 -7.91 -18.52
CA GLY A 259 -34.57 -7.66 -19.95
C GLY A 259 -33.39 -7.04 -20.70
N ASN A 260 -32.30 -6.71 -20.00
CA ASN A 260 -31.08 -6.18 -20.61
C ASN A 260 -30.18 -7.30 -21.16
N PRO A 261 -29.38 -7.05 -22.20
CA PRO A 261 -28.29 -7.95 -22.58
C PRO A 261 -27.30 -8.19 -21.44
N ILE A 262 -27.01 -9.45 -21.15
CA ILE A 262 -26.17 -9.88 -20.02
C ILE A 262 -25.13 -10.92 -20.43
N ARG A 263 -24.02 -10.99 -19.67
CA ARG A 263 -23.01 -12.06 -19.75
C ARG A 263 -22.48 -12.39 -18.37
N ILE A 264 -22.50 -13.67 -18.00
CA ILE A 264 -21.92 -14.17 -16.75
C ILE A 264 -20.46 -14.53 -17.01
N VAL A 265 -19.55 -14.07 -16.14
CA VAL A 265 -18.13 -14.42 -16.23
C VAL A 265 -17.65 -14.98 -14.89
N GLU A 266 -16.96 -16.11 -14.93
CA GLU A 266 -16.41 -16.79 -13.76
C GLU A 266 -14.88 -16.81 -13.83
N ARG A 267 -14.22 -16.64 -12.69
CA ARG A 267 -12.75 -16.60 -12.60
C ARG A 267 -12.09 -17.81 -13.24
N LYS A 268 -12.62 -19.01 -13.01
CA LYS A 268 -12.08 -20.27 -13.54
C LYS A 268 -12.13 -20.39 -15.07
N ASN A 269 -13.01 -19.61 -15.72
CA ASN A 269 -13.21 -19.65 -17.17
C ASN A 269 -12.61 -18.41 -17.86
N PHE A 270 -12.07 -17.46 -17.10
CA PHE A 270 -11.47 -16.25 -17.63
C PHE A 270 -9.99 -16.48 -17.95
N THR A 271 -9.61 -16.19 -19.19
CA THR A 271 -8.20 -16.24 -19.61
C THR A 271 -7.56 -14.89 -19.37
N GLY A 272 -6.52 -14.86 -18.54
CA GLY A 272 -5.79 -13.64 -18.17
C GLY A 272 -5.93 -13.26 -16.71
N ASP A 273 -5.57 -12.02 -16.38
CA ASP A 273 -5.54 -11.52 -15.02
C ASP A 273 -6.94 -11.17 -14.51
N TRP A 274 -7.49 -12.01 -13.62
CA TRP A 274 -8.78 -11.73 -13.00
C TRP A 274 -8.71 -10.49 -12.08
N PRO A 275 -9.49 -9.42 -12.35
CA PRO A 275 -9.37 -8.16 -11.63
C PRO A 275 -10.28 -8.07 -10.40
N PHE A 276 -11.30 -8.93 -10.25
CA PHE A 276 -12.28 -8.79 -9.17
C PHE A 276 -11.94 -9.61 -7.93
N ARG A 277 -12.29 -9.08 -6.75
CA ARG A 277 -12.18 -9.85 -5.49
C ARG A 277 -13.18 -11.00 -5.41
N ALA A 278 -14.34 -10.87 -6.06
CA ALA A 278 -15.31 -11.96 -6.23
C ALA A 278 -14.85 -12.97 -7.29
N ASP A 279 -15.28 -14.22 -7.19
CA ASP A 279 -14.96 -15.28 -8.15
C ASP A 279 -15.86 -15.28 -9.38
N ARG A 280 -16.93 -14.46 -9.36
CA ARG A 280 -17.96 -14.39 -10.40
C ARG A 280 -18.53 -12.99 -10.48
N VAL A 281 -18.82 -12.54 -11.70
CA VAL A 281 -19.46 -11.25 -11.99
C VAL A 281 -20.50 -11.39 -13.10
N ILE A 282 -21.49 -10.51 -13.13
CA ILE A 282 -22.50 -10.45 -14.18
C ILE A 282 -22.38 -9.10 -14.90
N LEU A 283 -22.02 -9.15 -16.18
CA LEU A 283 -21.99 -7.98 -17.06
C LEU A 283 -23.39 -7.71 -17.58
N GLU A 284 -23.77 -6.44 -17.61
CA GLU A 284 -25.08 -5.97 -18.07
C GLU A 284 -24.87 -4.73 -18.94
N CYS A 285 -25.52 -4.69 -20.09
CA CYS A 285 -25.54 -3.52 -20.97
C CYS A 285 -26.94 -2.91 -20.97
N VAL A 286 -27.11 -1.75 -20.33
CA VAL A 286 -28.40 -1.04 -20.25
C VAL A 286 -28.50 0.00 -21.35
N ASP A 287 -29.65 0.08 -22.04
CA ASP A 287 -29.93 1.01 -23.13
C ASP A 287 -28.83 1.03 -24.23
N LEU A 288 -28.19 -0.12 -24.47
CA LEU A 288 -27.08 -0.30 -25.41
C LEU A 288 -25.87 0.63 -25.19
N THR A 289 -25.81 1.35 -24.07
CA THR A 289 -24.84 2.44 -23.85
C THR A 289 -24.15 2.33 -22.51
N PHE A 290 -24.90 1.97 -21.47
CA PHE A 290 -24.39 1.96 -20.10
C PHE A 290 -23.89 0.58 -19.73
N LEU A 291 -22.59 0.49 -19.45
CA LEU A 291 -21.93 -0.79 -19.15
C LEU A 291 -21.83 -0.93 -17.64
N ILE A 292 -22.39 -2.02 -17.11
CA ILE A 292 -22.47 -2.30 -15.68
C ILE A 292 -21.86 -3.67 -15.39
N VAL A 293 -21.09 -3.76 -14.30
CA VAL A 293 -20.71 -5.02 -13.69
C VAL A 293 -21.43 -5.18 -12.36
N ASN A 294 -22.14 -6.30 -12.21
CA ASN A 294 -22.79 -6.66 -10.97
C ASN A 294 -21.90 -7.61 -10.18
N ILE A 295 -21.56 -7.24 -8.94
CA ILE A 295 -20.70 -8.01 -8.05
C ILE A 295 -21.45 -8.22 -6.73
N ASN A 296 -21.74 -9.48 -6.40
CA ASN A 296 -22.50 -9.86 -5.20
C ASN A 296 -23.84 -9.11 -5.06
N GLY A 297 -24.52 -8.85 -6.18
CA GLY A 297 -25.82 -8.15 -6.24
C GLY A 297 -25.77 -6.62 -6.28
N TYR A 298 -24.59 -6.01 -6.23
CA TYR A 298 -24.43 -4.55 -6.35
C TYR A 298 -23.91 -4.16 -7.73
N ALA A 299 -24.44 -3.07 -8.28
CA ALA A 299 -24.06 -2.54 -9.59
C ALA A 299 -22.86 -1.58 -9.48
N TYR A 300 -21.91 -1.72 -10.40
CA TYR A 300 -20.74 -0.86 -10.55
C TYR A 300 -20.57 -0.47 -12.01
N SER A 301 -20.09 0.74 -12.28
CA SER A 301 -19.91 1.23 -13.65
C SER A 301 -18.64 0.68 -14.30
N LEU A 302 -18.74 0.33 -15.58
CA LEU A 302 -17.62 -0.08 -16.44
C LEU A 302 -17.22 1.00 -17.47
N ASN A 303 -17.99 2.08 -17.60
CA ASN A 303 -17.67 3.22 -18.45
C ASN A 303 -18.17 4.56 -17.84
N GLY A 304 -17.57 5.67 -18.28
CA GLY A 304 -17.93 7.01 -17.80
C GLY A 304 -19.41 7.39 -18.00
N SER A 305 -20.06 6.89 -19.06
CA SER A 305 -21.49 7.11 -19.30
C SER A 305 -22.37 6.54 -18.19
N ALA A 306 -22.08 5.32 -17.71
CA ALA A 306 -22.82 4.70 -16.62
C ALA A 306 -22.58 5.44 -15.29
N VAL A 307 -21.35 5.91 -15.04
CA VAL A 307 -21.03 6.75 -13.87
C VAL A 307 -21.87 8.03 -13.90
N SER A 308 -21.92 8.71 -15.04
CA SER A 308 -22.64 9.97 -15.18
C SER A 308 -24.15 9.81 -14.97
N ARG A 309 -24.75 8.79 -15.58
CA ARG A 309 -26.20 8.52 -15.58
C ARG A 309 -26.72 7.98 -14.25
N PHE A 310 -26.07 6.95 -13.71
CA PHE A 310 -26.58 6.21 -12.56
C PHE A 310 -25.88 6.57 -11.25
N LYS A 311 -24.76 7.31 -11.31
CA LYS A 311 -23.91 7.63 -10.15
C LYS A 311 -23.39 6.38 -9.43
N PHE A 312 -23.35 5.23 -10.12
CA PHE A 312 -22.67 4.05 -9.61
C PHE A 312 -21.16 4.31 -9.64
N PRO A 313 -20.44 3.97 -8.56
CA PRO A 313 -18.99 4.05 -8.57
C PRO A 313 -18.40 2.98 -9.49
N SER A 314 -17.16 3.19 -9.93
CA SER A 314 -16.42 2.11 -10.60
C SER A 314 -16.11 0.98 -9.61
N ALA A 315 -15.82 -0.22 -10.13
CA ALA A 315 -15.42 -1.34 -9.29
C ALA A 315 -14.11 -1.06 -8.54
N HIS A 316 -13.21 -0.25 -9.11
CA HIS A 316 -11.98 0.18 -8.43
C HIS A 316 -12.28 1.14 -7.29
N ASP A 317 -13.10 2.17 -7.50
CA ASP A 317 -13.41 3.18 -6.46
C ASP A 317 -14.12 2.57 -5.26
N ALA A 318 -14.85 1.48 -5.48
CA ALA A 318 -15.50 0.72 -4.40
C ALA A 318 -14.63 -0.37 -3.76
N GLY A 319 -13.39 -0.54 -4.21
CA GLY A 319 -12.47 -1.57 -3.72
C GLY A 319 -12.88 -3.01 -4.06
N MET A 320 -13.78 -3.18 -5.05
CA MET A 320 -14.27 -4.48 -5.51
C MET A 320 -13.37 -5.10 -6.58
N ALA A 321 -12.66 -4.25 -7.33
CA ALA A 321 -11.54 -4.62 -8.18
C ALA A 321 -10.20 -4.49 -7.42
N ILE A 322 -9.22 -5.31 -7.80
CA ILE A 322 -7.87 -5.35 -7.26
C ILE A 322 -7.07 -4.24 -7.94
N LEU A 323 -6.46 -3.35 -7.15
CA LEU A 323 -5.63 -2.27 -7.68
C LEU A 323 -4.49 -2.81 -8.56
N GLY A 324 -4.30 -2.15 -9.70
CA GLY A 324 -3.30 -2.51 -10.72
C GLY A 324 -3.74 -3.58 -11.72
N LYS A 325 -4.91 -4.20 -11.54
CA LYS A 325 -5.49 -5.12 -12.51
C LYS A 325 -6.54 -4.40 -13.37
N SER A 326 -6.42 -4.51 -14.69
CA SER A 326 -7.34 -3.82 -15.61
C SER A 326 -8.72 -4.49 -15.63
N ILE A 327 -9.77 -3.66 -15.61
CA ILE A 327 -11.15 -4.07 -15.89
C ILE A 327 -11.54 -3.87 -17.37
N GLY A 328 -10.63 -3.34 -18.19
CA GLY A 328 -10.85 -3.06 -19.61
C GLY A 328 -11.44 -4.23 -20.42
N PRO A 329 -10.94 -5.47 -20.28
CA PRO A 329 -11.52 -6.63 -20.95
C PRO A 329 -13.00 -6.86 -20.61
N PHE A 330 -13.45 -6.50 -19.40
CA PHE A 330 -14.85 -6.62 -19.00
C PHE A 330 -15.71 -5.49 -19.58
N SER A 331 -15.15 -4.29 -19.75
CA SER A 331 -15.81 -3.21 -20.48
C SER A 331 -15.99 -3.57 -21.96
N GLU A 332 -15.01 -4.22 -22.58
CA GLU A 332 -15.10 -4.74 -23.96
C GLU A 332 -16.16 -5.84 -24.08
N MET A 333 -16.09 -6.87 -23.21
CA MET A 333 -17.08 -7.94 -23.17
C MET A 333 -18.52 -7.43 -22.95
N ALA A 334 -18.70 -6.39 -22.13
CA ALA A 334 -20.01 -5.77 -21.92
C ALA A 334 -20.47 -4.96 -23.15
N ARG A 335 -19.53 -4.34 -23.87
CA ARG A 335 -19.81 -3.59 -25.11
C ARG A 335 -20.23 -4.52 -26.25
N GLU A 336 -19.68 -5.72 -26.32
CA GLU A 336 -20.09 -6.76 -27.28
C GLU A 336 -21.54 -7.20 -27.09
N LEU A 337 -22.16 -7.00 -25.92
CA LEU A 337 -23.57 -7.35 -25.69
C LEU A 337 -24.56 -6.45 -26.43
N ARG A 338 -24.08 -5.37 -27.06
CA ARG A 338 -24.89 -4.44 -27.85
C ARG A 338 -25.31 -5.01 -29.21
N SER A 339 -24.65 -6.09 -29.66
CA SER A 339 -24.82 -6.70 -30.97
C SER A 339 -26.11 -7.49 -31.10
#